data_AF-A0A7C1Q4N3-F1
#
_entry.id   AF-A0A7C1Q4N3-F1
#
_cell.length_a   1.000
_cell.length_b   1.000
_cell.length_c   1.000
_cell.angle_alpha   90.00
_cell.angle_beta   90.00
_cell.angle_gamma   90.00
#
_symmetry.space_group_name_H-M   'P 1'
#
loop_
_entity.id
_entity.type
_entity.pdbx_description
1 polymer ?
#
loop_
_entity_poly.entity_id
_entity_poly.type
_entity_poly.pdbx_seq_one_letter_code
_entity_poly.pdbx_strand_id
1 'polypeptide(L)'
;MEGMMDKWSSDIYGGEELYGVELVLDLYNCDVSKFNRRSIGKYFTALCKLLKMKKCKRVFWDDVGVPIKERQTSPHTKGTTAIQFIITSNITIHCLDILEQAYVNIFSCKPFDLGKAQQFTQEWFNADSVRPWPLRRGINYAAIRSRRESAEKMGYK
;
A
#
# COMPACT_ATOMS: atom_id res chain seq x y z
N MET A 1 -1.00 22.70 -2.80
CA MET A 1 -0.96 21.28 -2.40
C MET A 1 -0.26 21.07 -1.07
N GLU A 2 0.85 21.77 -0.79
CA GLU A 2 1.63 21.65 0.46
C GLU A 2 0.79 21.79 1.75
N GLY A 3 -0.10 22.79 1.83
CA GLY A 3 -0.99 22.97 2.99
C GLY A 3 -2.12 21.95 3.16
N MET A 4 -2.48 21.18 2.12
CA MET A 4 -3.44 20.06 2.25
C MET A 4 -2.74 18.80 2.78
N MET A 5 -1.48 18.59 2.41
CA MET A 5 -0.67 17.43 2.86
C MET A 5 -0.29 17.54 4.33
N ASP A 6 0.07 18.73 4.80
CA ASP A 6 0.36 18.96 6.24
C ASP A 6 -0.89 18.76 7.11
N LYS A 7 -2.06 19.18 6.62
CA LYS A 7 -3.34 18.97 7.30
C LYS A 7 -3.69 17.49 7.44
N TRP A 8 -3.41 16.66 6.42
CA TRP A 8 -3.63 15.22 6.50
C TRP A 8 -2.74 14.53 7.53
N SER A 9 -1.48 14.95 7.64
CA SER A 9 -0.57 14.43 8.67
C SER A 9 -1.07 14.75 10.08
N SER A 10 -1.52 15.99 10.34
CA SER A 10 -2.09 16.34 11.65
C SER A 10 -3.42 15.63 11.92
N ASP A 11 -4.29 15.51 10.93
CA ASP A 11 -5.62 14.90 11.10
C ASP A 11 -5.57 13.38 11.19
N ILE A 12 -4.49 12.73 10.75
CA ILE A 12 -4.32 11.27 10.87
C ILE A 12 -3.45 10.90 12.07
N TYR A 13 -2.36 11.64 12.33
CA TYR A 13 -1.44 11.32 13.42
C TYR A 13 -1.66 12.14 14.70
N GLY A 14 -2.53 13.15 14.69
CA GLY A 14 -2.87 13.95 15.86
C GLY A 14 -3.96 13.32 16.73
N GLY A 15 -3.98 13.68 18.01
CA GLY A 15 -5.00 13.23 18.97
C GLY A 15 -4.68 11.86 19.57
N GLU A 16 -5.54 10.87 19.31
CA GLU A 16 -5.46 9.54 19.92
C GLU A 16 -4.28 8.69 19.45
N GLU A 17 -3.80 7.79 20.32
CA GLU A 17 -2.78 6.81 19.98
C GLU A 17 -3.33 5.72 19.04
N LEU A 18 -2.58 5.43 17.98
CA LEU A 18 -2.95 4.50 16.91
C LEU A 18 -1.97 3.32 16.86
N TYR A 19 -2.47 2.15 16.48
CA TYR A 19 -1.60 1.03 16.13
C TYR A 19 -0.80 1.30 14.84
N GLY A 20 -1.44 1.94 13.87
CA GLY A 20 -0.85 2.20 12.57
C GLY A 20 -1.77 2.97 11.64
N VAL A 21 -1.34 3.11 10.39
CA VAL A 21 -2.09 3.79 9.33
C VAL A 21 -2.07 2.94 8.07
N GLU A 22 -3.20 2.93 7.38
CA GLU A 22 -3.32 2.39 6.03
C GLU A 22 -3.68 3.51 5.06
N LEU A 23 -2.90 3.65 3.99
CA LEU A 23 -3.25 4.53 2.88
C LEU A 23 -3.77 3.67 1.74
N VAL A 24 -5.05 3.84 1.40
CA VAL A 24 -5.67 3.20 0.23
C VAL A 24 -5.71 4.22 -0.91
N LEU A 25 -5.25 3.84 -2.08
CA LEU A 25 -5.15 4.69 -3.26
C LEU A 25 -5.87 4.03 -4.43
N ASP A 26 -6.82 4.74 -5.02
CA ASP A 26 -7.42 4.39 -6.31
C ASP A 26 -6.77 5.28 -7.39
N LEU A 27 -6.05 4.68 -8.32
CA LEU A 27 -5.38 5.36 -9.43
C LEU A 27 -6.13 5.11 -10.74
N TYR A 28 -6.32 6.16 -11.53
CA TYR A 28 -7.09 6.14 -12.77
C TYR A 28 -6.24 6.59 -13.96
N ASN A 29 -6.52 6.02 -15.15
CA ASN A 29 -5.83 6.29 -16.41
C ASN A 29 -4.31 6.14 -16.28
N CYS A 30 -3.87 4.99 -15.79
CA CYS A 30 -2.46 4.68 -15.59
C CYS A 30 -1.78 4.25 -16.88
N ASP A 31 -0.46 4.42 -16.94
CA ASP A 31 0.37 3.77 -17.95
C ASP A 31 0.39 2.25 -17.74
N VAL A 32 -0.42 1.54 -18.51
CA VAL A 32 -0.54 0.07 -18.48
C VAL A 32 0.77 -0.66 -18.77
N SER A 33 1.75 -0.01 -19.42
CA SER A 33 3.07 -0.59 -19.61
C SER A 33 3.81 -0.83 -18.29
N LYS A 34 3.34 -0.23 -17.19
CA LYS A 34 3.82 -0.45 -15.82
C LYS A 34 3.18 -1.64 -15.11
N PHE A 35 2.11 -2.24 -15.64
CA PHE A 35 1.36 -3.32 -14.99
C PHE A 35 1.99 -4.69 -15.21
N ASN A 36 3.27 -4.81 -14.88
CA ASN A 36 4.01 -6.07 -14.99
C ASN A 36 4.88 -6.31 -13.77
N ARG A 37 5.21 -7.59 -13.52
CA ARG A 37 6.02 -8.04 -12.37
C ARG A 37 7.32 -7.24 -12.20
N ARG A 38 7.99 -6.86 -13.29
CA ARG A 38 9.26 -6.11 -13.24
C ARG A 38 9.05 -4.68 -12.73
N SER A 39 8.09 -3.95 -13.29
CA SER A 39 7.76 -2.58 -12.88
C SER A 39 7.23 -2.55 -11.45
N ILE A 40 6.23 -3.38 -11.13
CA ILE A 40 5.65 -3.51 -9.79
C ILE A 40 6.72 -3.91 -8.76
N GLY A 41 7.65 -4.79 -9.14
CA GLY A 41 8.73 -5.19 -8.25
C GLY A 41 9.74 -4.07 -7.93
N LYS A 42 9.98 -3.18 -8.89
CA LYS A 42 10.79 -1.96 -8.71
C LYS A 42 10.03 -0.92 -7.90
N TYR A 43 8.73 -0.74 -8.15
CA TYR A 43 7.83 0.12 -7.39
C TYR A 43 7.91 -0.19 -5.89
N PHE A 44 7.66 -1.44 -5.49
CA PHE A 44 7.75 -1.84 -4.08
C PHE A 44 9.13 -1.57 -3.46
N THR A 45 10.21 -1.74 -4.24
CA THR A 45 11.57 -1.49 -3.76
C THR A 45 11.82 -0.01 -3.51
N ALA A 46 11.41 0.83 -4.46
CA ALA A 46 11.56 2.28 -4.36
C ALA A 46 10.65 2.87 -3.28
N LEU A 47 9.38 2.44 -3.20
CA LEU A 47 8.44 2.86 -2.16
C LEU A 47 8.94 2.50 -0.76
N CYS A 48 9.40 1.25 -0.55
CA CYS A 48 9.94 0.85 0.75
C CYS A 48 11.18 1.67 1.12
N LYS A 49 12.05 2.00 0.15
CA LYS A 49 13.20 2.87 0.38
C LYS A 49 12.76 4.29 0.76
N LEU A 50 11.80 4.86 0.04
CA LEU A 50 11.22 6.19 0.29
C LEU A 50 10.63 6.28 1.70
N LEU A 51 9.80 5.30 2.08
CA LEU A 51 9.10 5.27 3.37
C LEU A 51 9.93 4.65 4.51
N LYS A 52 11.21 4.32 4.25
CA LYS A 52 12.12 3.69 5.22
C LYS A 52 11.52 2.42 5.84
N MET A 53 10.90 1.58 5.02
CA MET A 53 10.33 0.28 5.38
C MET A 53 11.28 -0.85 4.99
N LYS A 54 11.38 -1.89 5.84
CA LYS A 54 12.19 -3.08 5.55
C LYS A 54 11.33 -4.13 4.85
N LYS A 55 11.72 -4.46 3.61
CA LYS A 55 11.06 -5.49 2.79
C LYS A 55 11.29 -6.90 3.33
N CYS A 56 10.27 -7.73 3.17
CA CYS A 56 10.28 -9.18 3.38
C CYS A 56 9.91 -9.87 2.05
N LYS A 57 9.17 -10.98 2.13
CA LYS A 57 8.69 -11.74 0.98
C LYS A 57 7.78 -10.90 0.07
N ARG A 58 7.82 -11.19 -1.22
CA ARG A 58 6.86 -10.68 -2.22
C ARG A 58 6.18 -11.85 -2.90
N VAL A 59 4.89 -11.72 -3.17
CA VAL A 59 4.09 -12.72 -3.89
C VAL A 59 3.32 -12.02 -5.01
N PHE A 60 3.27 -12.64 -6.18
CA PHE A 60 2.48 -12.20 -7.32
C PHE A 60 1.37 -13.20 -7.59
N TRP A 61 0.26 -12.68 -8.10
CA TRP A 61 -0.82 -13.45 -8.68
C TRP A 61 -1.20 -12.78 -10.00
N ASP A 62 -0.96 -13.47 -11.11
CA ASP A 62 -1.24 -13.06 -12.49
C ASP A 62 -1.19 -14.28 -13.41
N ASP A 63 -1.46 -14.08 -14.70
CA ASP A 63 -1.49 -15.14 -15.72
C ASP A 63 -0.11 -15.52 -16.29
N VAL A 64 1.00 -15.06 -15.69
CA VAL A 64 2.35 -15.41 -16.17
C VAL A 64 2.60 -16.90 -15.96
N GLY A 65 2.75 -17.63 -17.07
CA GLY A 65 2.93 -19.09 -17.08
C GLY A 65 1.62 -19.88 -17.16
N VAL A 66 0.46 -19.21 -17.20
CA VAL A 66 -0.85 -19.85 -17.37
C VAL A 66 -1.11 -20.09 -18.88
N PRO A 67 -1.59 -21.29 -19.28
CA PRO A 67 -2.01 -21.57 -20.64
C PRO A 67 -3.04 -20.57 -21.17
N ILE A 68 -2.95 -20.17 -22.43
CA ILE A 68 -3.81 -19.10 -23.02
C ILE A 68 -5.31 -19.34 -22.77
N LYS A 69 -5.76 -20.59 -22.89
CA LYS A 69 -7.17 -21.01 -22.69
C LYS A 69 -7.68 -20.86 -21.25
N GLU A 70 -6.77 -20.75 -20.27
CA GLU A 70 -7.07 -20.65 -18.84
C GLU A 70 -6.86 -19.23 -18.30
N ARG A 71 -6.40 -18.31 -19.15
CA ARG A 71 -6.18 -16.91 -18.77
C ARG A 71 -7.47 -16.16 -18.57
N GLN A 72 -7.41 -15.17 -17.70
CA GLN A 72 -8.50 -14.24 -17.48
C GLN A 72 -8.67 -13.34 -18.70
N THR A 73 -9.89 -13.33 -19.25
CA THR A 73 -10.25 -12.54 -20.43
C THR A 73 -11.21 -11.40 -20.11
N SER A 74 -11.87 -11.44 -18.96
CA SER A 74 -12.81 -10.40 -18.55
C SER A 74 -12.06 -9.09 -18.23
N PRO A 75 -12.56 -7.92 -18.70
CA PRO A 75 -11.97 -6.61 -18.42
C PRO A 75 -11.69 -6.33 -16.94
N HIS A 76 -12.53 -6.85 -16.05
CA HIS A 76 -12.42 -6.62 -14.60
C HIS A 76 -11.61 -7.71 -13.85
N THR A 77 -11.12 -8.74 -14.53
CA THR A 77 -10.28 -9.79 -13.90
C THR A 77 -8.89 -9.91 -14.50
N LYS A 78 -8.68 -9.36 -15.70
CA LYS A 78 -7.38 -9.36 -16.36
C LYS A 78 -6.46 -8.32 -15.74
N GLY A 79 -5.37 -8.78 -15.14
CA GLY A 79 -4.33 -7.91 -14.62
C GLY A 79 -3.37 -8.61 -13.67
N THR A 80 -2.73 -7.84 -12.80
CA THR A 80 -1.70 -8.33 -11.87
C THR A 80 -2.00 -7.89 -10.44
N THR A 81 -2.05 -8.85 -9.52
CA THR A 81 -2.07 -8.61 -8.08
C THR A 81 -0.71 -8.92 -7.49
N ALA A 82 -0.26 -8.12 -6.53
CA ALA A 82 0.95 -8.43 -5.77
C ALA A 82 0.87 -7.95 -4.34
N ILE A 83 1.55 -8.69 -3.45
CA ILE A 83 1.72 -8.34 -2.05
C ILE A 83 3.21 -8.26 -1.76
N GLN A 84 3.66 -7.13 -1.23
CA GLN A 84 4.97 -6.96 -0.62
C GLN A 84 4.80 -6.96 0.90
N PHE A 85 5.25 -8.02 1.54
CA PHE A 85 5.39 -8.01 3.00
C PHE A 85 6.52 -7.06 3.38
N ILE A 86 6.30 -6.30 4.45
CA ILE A 86 7.33 -5.54 5.16
C ILE A 86 7.38 -6.10 6.58
N ILE A 87 8.35 -5.68 7.39
CA ILE A 87 8.36 -6.09 8.81
C ILE A 87 7.01 -5.68 9.44
N THR A 88 6.33 -6.70 10.00
CA THR A 88 5.05 -6.61 10.74
C THR A 88 3.85 -6.01 10.00
N SER A 89 3.91 -5.82 8.68
CA SER A 89 2.81 -5.24 7.89
C SER A 89 2.95 -5.53 6.38
N ASN A 90 2.18 -4.87 5.51
CA ASN A 90 2.16 -5.20 4.08
C ASN A 90 1.81 -4.00 3.18
N ILE A 91 2.20 -4.13 1.92
CA ILE A 91 1.77 -3.26 0.83
C ILE A 91 1.15 -4.15 -0.25
N THR A 92 -0.07 -3.86 -0.67
CA THR A 92 -0.75 -4.60 -1.74
C THR A 92 -0.95 -3.71 -2.96
N ILE A 93 -0.98 -4.34 -4.13
CA ILE A 93 -1.39 -3.69 -5.37
C ILE A 93 -2.24 -4.64 -6.21
N HIS A 94 -3.28 -4.11 -6.84
CA HIS A 94 -4.07 -4.77 -7.86
C HIS A 94 -4.15 -3.85 -9.08
N CYS A 95 -3.64 -4.31 -10.22
CA CYS A 95 -3.69 -3.57 -11.48
C CYS A 95 -4.69 -4.25 -12.41
N LEU A 96 -5.49 -3.45 -13.12
CA LEU A 96 -6.44 -3.91 -14.13
C LEU A 96 -6.02 -3.36 -15.50
N ASP A 97 -5.51 -4.25 -16.36
CA ASP A 97 -4.86 -3.86 -17.62
C ASP A 97 -5.82 -3.13 -18.57
N ILE A 98 -7.08 -3.57 -18.63
CA ILE A 98 -8.07 -3.03 -19.57
C ILE A 98 -8.71 -1.74 -19.03
N LEU A 99 -8.86 -1.64 -17.71
CA LEU A 99 -9.47 -0.47 -17.07
C LEU A 99 -8.45 0.65 -16.78
N GLU A 100 -7.16 0.41 -17.06
CA GLU A 100 -6.07 1.36 -16.81
C GLU A 100 -6.05 1.85 -15.36
N GLN A 101 -6.42 0.97 -14.43
CA GLN A 101 -6.59 1.28 -13.02
C GLN A 101 -5.64 0.47 -12.15
N ALA A 102 -5.14 1.11 -11.09
CA ALA A 102 -4.37 0.45 -10.05
C ALA A 102 -4.92 0.81 -8.67
N TYR A 103 -5.08 -0.20 -7.82
CA TYR A 103 -5.51 -0.04 -6.43
C TYR A 103 -4.36 -0.45 -5.52
N VAL A 104 -3.93 0.45 -4.65
CA VAL A 104 -2.77 0.24 -3.78
C VAL A 104 -3.17 0.45 -2.32
N ASN A 105 -2.81 -0.50 -1.46
CA ASN A 105 -2.92 -0.32 -0.01
C ASN A 105 -1.52 -0.33 0.59
N ILE A 106 -1.20 0.70 1.37
CA ILE A 106 0.06 0.82 2.11
C ILE A 106 -0.28 0.78 3.59
N PHE A 107 -0.17 -0.38 4.22
CA PHE A 107 -0.44 -0.53 5.65
C PHE A 107 0.87 -0.61 6.44
N SER A 108 1.02 0.23 7.46
CA SER A 108 2.16 0.16 8.38
C SER A 108 1.81 0.59 9.79
N CYS A 109 2.39 -0.11 10.78
CA CYS A 109 2.40 0.34 12.18
C CYS A 109 3.45 1.44 12.43
N LYS A 110 4.38 1.66 11.49
CA LYS A 110 5.33 2.77 11.55
C LYS A 110 4.71 4.01 10.88
N PRO A 111 4.77 5.20 11.50
CA PRO A 111 4.34 6.44 10.84
C PRO A 111 5.11 6.70 9.54
N PHE A 112 4.42 7.18 8.52
CA PHE A 112 5.01 7.53 7.24
C PHE A 112 4.28 8.73 6.61
N ASP A 113 4.95 9.39 5.68
CA ASP A 113 4.42 10.55 4.98
C ASP A 113 3.42 10.10 3.90
N LEU A 114 2.12 10.31 4.19
CA LEU A 114 1.02 9.91 3.31
C LEU A 114 1.06 10.65 1.98
N GLY A 115 1.42 11.94 2.02
CA GLY A 115 1.51 12.77 0.83
C GLY A 115 2.63 12.30 -0.10
N LYS A 116 3.81 12.02 0.44
CA LYS A 116 4.92 11.44 -0.35
C LYS A 116 4.57 10.08 -0.91
N ALA A 117 3.88 9.23 -0.13
CA ALA A 117 3.47 7.91 -0.60
C ALA A 117 2.47 8.02 -1.78
N GLN A 118 1.46 8.88 -1.65
CA GLN A 118 0.49 9.15 -2.72
C GLN A 118 1.17 9.70 -3.97
N GLN A 119 1.95 10.78 -3.85
CA GLN A 119 2.62 11.43 -4.97
C GLN A 119 3.54 10.46 -5.71
N PHE A 120 4.39 9.75 -4.97
CA PHE A 120 5.29 8.76 -5.55
C PHE A 120 4.52 7.66 -6.30
N THR A 121 3.40 7.20 -5.76
CA THR A 121 2.59 6.15 -6.39
C THR A 121 1.94 6.65 -7.67
N GLN A 122 1.36 7.86 -7.64
CA GLN A 122 0.76 8.49 -8.82
C GLN A 122 1.80 8.68 -9.94
N GLU A 123 2.97 9.22 -9.62
CA GLU A 123 4.08 9.42 -10.57
C GLU A 123 4.59 8.09 -11.13
N TRP A 124 4.70 7.04 -10.30
CA TRP A 124 5.21 5.75 -10.75
C TRP A 124 4.36 5.13 -11.85
N PHE A 125 3.04 5.18 -11.69
CA PHE A 125 2.07 4.63 -12.63
C PHE A 125 1.63 5.64 -13.69
N ASN A 126 2.17 6.86 -13.65
CA ASN A 126 1.78 7.96 -14.54
C ASN A 126 0.25 8.10 -14.61
N ALA A 127 -0.41 8.09 -13.46
CA ALA A 127 -1.86 8.15 -13.38
C ALA A 127 -2.35 9.60 -13.46
N ASP A 128 -3.36 9.84 -14.29
CA ASP A 128 -3.96 11.16 -14.45
C ASP A 128 -4.55 11.69 -13.14
N SER A 129 -5.15 10.79 -12.35
CA SER A 129 -5.73 11.14 -11.05
C SER A 129 -5.60 10.02 -10.04
N VAL A 130 -5.60 10.42 -8.77
CA VAL A 130 -5.55 9.52 -7.61
C VAL A 130 -6.58 9.94 -6.59
N ARG A 131 -7.34 8.97 -6.06
CA ARG A 131 -8.23 9.15 -4.92
C ARG A 131 -7.63 8.48 -3.68
N PRO A 132 -7.13 9.27 -2.71
CA PRO A 132 -6.56 8.74 -1.48
C PRO A 132 -7.61 8.59 -0.36
N TRP A 133 -7.46 7.52 0.42
CA TRP A 133 -8.23 7.25 1.64
C TRP A 133 -7.29 6.85 2.78
N PRO A 134 -6.95 7.78 3.68
CA PRO A 134 -6.13 7.49 4.83
C PRO A 134 -7.01 6.91 5.94
N LEU A 135 -6.61 5.77 6.47
CA LEU A 135 -7.34 5.04 7.50
C LEU A 135 -6.47 4.92 8.75
N ARG A 136 -7.01 5.41 9.87
CA ARG A 136 -6.45 5.15 11.21
C ARG A 136 -6.72 3.69 11.58
N ARG A 137 -5.68 2.96 11.98
CA ARG A 137 -5.78 1.54 12.35
C ARG A 137 -5.54 1.39 13.85
N GLY A 138 -6.43 0.69 14.54
CA GLY A 138 -6.34 0.46 15.99
C GLY A 138 -6.48 1.73 16.82
N ILE A 139 -7.56 2.48 16.58
CA ILE A 139 -7.98 3.65 17.37
C ILE A 139 -8.17 3.24 18.83
N ASN A 140 -7.82 4.11 19.78
CA ASN A 140 -7.71 3.80 21.21
C ASN A 140 -6.67 2.73 21.56
N TYR A 141 -5.48 2.79 20.94
CA TYR A 141 -4.40 1.82 21.19
C TYR A 141 -4.00 1.72 22.67
N ALA A 142 -4.23 2.76 23.47
CA ALA A 142 -4.05 2.75 24.92
C ALA A 142 -4.78 1.60 25.64
N ALA A 143 -5.97 1.20 25.18
CA ALA A 143 -6.69 0.05 25.74
C ALA A 143 -6.00 -1.29 25.40
N ILE A 144 -5.36 -1.37 24.24
CA ILE A 144 -4.59 -2.53 23.75
C ILE A 144 -3.18 -2.55 24.38
N ARG A 145 -2.65 -1.39 24.79
CA ARG A 145 -1.34 -1.22 25.43
C ARG A 145 -1.18 -2.11 26.66
N SER A 146 -2.23 -2.24 27.48
CA SER A 146 -2.25 -3.13 28.65
C SER A 146 -1.92 -4.60 28.31
N ARG A 147 -2.43 -5.09 27.17
CA ARG A 147 -2.14 -6.45 26.67
C ARG A 147 -0.73 -6.55 26.11
N ARG A 148 -0.23 -5.51 25.44
CA ARG A 148 1.15 -5.45 24.94
C ARG A 148 2.14 -5.48 26.10
N GLU A 149 1.97 -4.63 27.10
CA GLU A 149 2.82 -4.59 28.30
C GLU A 149 2.76 -5.92 29.07
N SER A 150 1.59 -6.55 29.12
CA SER A 150 1.45 -7.89 29.71
C SER A 150 2.23 -8.94 28.92
N ALA A 151 2.18 -8.92 27.59
CA ALA A 151 2.95 -9.82 26.75
C ALA A 151 4.47 -9.58 26.86
N GLU A 152 4.90 -8.32 26.92
CA GLU A 152 6.32 -7.96 27.13
C GLU A 152 6.84 -8.50 28.48
N LYS A 153 6.03 -8.41 29.55
CA LYS A 153 6.34 -9.02 30.86
C LYS A 153 6.39 -10.55 30.80
N MET A 154 5.65 -11.18 29.89
CA MET A 154 5.70 -12.63 29.63
C MET A 154 6.87 -13.04 28.71
N GLY A 155 7.76 -12.11 28.33
CA GLY A 155 8.98 -12.39 27.57
C GLY A 155 8.82 -12.36 26.05
N TYR A 156 7.66 -11.94 25.54
CA TYR A 156 7.47 -11.68 24.11
C TYR A 156 8.20 -10.38 23.73
N LYS A 157 9.03 -10.42 22.67
CA LYS A 157 9.76 -9.28 22.13
C LYS A 157 9.27 -8.93 20.73
#